data_AF-A0AB40C0K7-F1
#
_entry.id   AF-A0AB40C0K7-F1
#
_cell.length_a   1.000
_cell.length_b   1.000
_cell.length_c   1.000
_cell.angle_alpha   90.00
_cell.angle_beta   90.00
_cell.angle_gamma   90.00
#
_symmetry.space_group_name_H-M   'P 1'
#
loop_
_entity.id
_entity.type
_entity.pdbx_description
1 polymer ?
#
loop_
_entity_poly.entity_id
_entity_poly.type
_entity_poly.pdbx_seq_one_letter_code
_entity_poly.pdbx_strand_id
1 'polypeptide(L)'
;MKMLKLIKDYDLAIEYHPGKANVVADALSRKTSTFLVSATSSYRFQLVALRDMDVKFKIEPKGVLLATFVVRPSLLEHIQKSQRTDKELMKEIQRLEKGEPRGFGLCSDGILVFQGRVCIPRDVGLISAILEEPHSSAYAIHPDNTKMYRTIRENYWWSGMMREIAEFVGRCLVCQQVKAEHQQPAGL
;
A
#
# COMPACT_ATOMS: atom_id res chain seq x y z
N MET A 1 8.56 -0.30 33.08
CA MET A 1 7.83 -0.07 31.80
C MET A 1 6.97 1.17 31.94
N LYS A 2 7.31 2.27 31.24
CA LYS A 2 6.45 3.46 31.15
C LYS A 2 5.51 3.27 29.97
N MET A 3 4.20 3.30 30.21
CA MET A 3 3.17 3.20 29.18
C MET A 3 3.02 4.55 28.49
N LEU A 4 3.29 4.62 27.18
CA LEU A 4 2.90 5.73 26.33
C LEU A 4 1.37 5.65 26.14
N LYS A 5 0.62 6.57 26.74
CA LYS A 5 -0.80 6.77 26.43
C LYS A 5 -0.90 7.74 25.26
N LEU A 6 -1.59 7.32 24.20
CA LEU A 6 -1.80 8.10 22.99
C LEU A 6 -3.10 8.91 23.13
N ILE A 7 -3.20 10.06 22.47
CA ILE A 7 -4.40 10.93 22.52
C ILE A 7 -5.66 10.18 22.02
N LYS A 8 -5.49 9.19 21.13
CA LYS A 8 -6.55 8.28 20.67
C LYS A 8 -7.15 7.42 21.78
N ASP A 9 -6.44 7.22 22.88
CA ASP A 9 -6.88 6.38 24.00
C ASP A 9 -7.85 7.15 24.95
N TYR A 10 -8.23 8.38 24.57
CA TYR A 10 -9.17 9.23 25.29
C TYR A 10 -10.35 9.59 24.39
N ASP A 11 -11.57 9.41 24.90
CA ASP A 11 -12.79 9.93 24.28
C ASP A 11 -12.87 11.44 24.51
N LEU A 12 -12.34 12.21 23.56
CA LEU A 12 -12.30 13.67 23.61
C LEU A 12 -13.55 14.27 22.99
N ALA A 13 -14.36 14.94 23.82
CA ALA A 13 -15.41 15.85 23.37
C ALA A 13 -14.90 17.30 23.48
N ILE A 14 -14.92 18.03 22.37
CA ILE A 14 -14.56 19.46 22.35
C ILE A 14 -15.85 20.26 22.58
N GLU A 15 -16.03 20.76 23.79
CA GLU A 15 -17.15 21.64 24.13
C GLU A 15 -16.76 23.11 24.05
N TYR A 16 -17.52 23.88 23.27
CA TYR A 16 -17.31 25.32 23.12
C TYR A 16 -18.01 26.07 24.26
N HIS A 17 -17.23 26.74 25.10
CA HIS A 17 -17.75 27.64 26.13
C HIS A 17 -17.51 29.11 25.73
N PRO A 18 -18.56 29.84 25.30
CA PRO A 18 -18.42 31.25 24.98
C PRO A 18 -18.16 32.08 26.25
N GLY A 19 -16.96 32.67 26.34
CA GLY A 19 -16.60 33.60 27.41
C GLY A 19 -17.13 35.01 27.16
N LYS A 20 -17.59 35.69 28.22
CA LYS A 20 -18.14 37.06 28.21
C LYS A 20 -17.16 38.15 27.71
N ALA A 21 -15.88 37.81 27.49
CA ALA A 21 -14.83 38.70 27.02
C ALA A 21 -14.45 38.51 25.54
N ASN A 22 -15.15 37.65 24.79
CA ASN A 22 -14.84 37.39 23.38
C ASN A 22 -15.47 38.46 22.47
N VAL A 23 -15.02 39.72 22.61
CA VAL A 23 -15.52 40.88 21.87
C VAL A 23 -14.78 41.07 20.53
N VAL A 24 -13.78 40.24 20.24
CA VAL A 24 -13.07 40.22 18.97
C VAL A 24 -13.57 39.03 18.17
N ALA A 25 -14.05 39.28 16.95
CA ALA A 25 -14.45 38.23 16.02
C ALA A 25 -13.29 37.23 15.83
N ASP A 26 -13.62 35.95 15.96
CA ASP A 26 -12.70 34.81 15.82
C ASP A 26 -11.88 34.89 14.52
N ALA A 27 -10.65 34.37 14.53
CA ALA A 27 -9.73 34.42 13.39
C ALA A 27 -10.31 33.77 12.11
N LEU A 28 -11.35 32.94 12.24
CA LEU A 28 -12.07 32.32 11.12
C LEU A 28 -13.14 33.22 10.49
N SER A 29 -13.48 34.36 11.08
CA SER A 29 -14.54 35.26 10.60
C SER A 29 -14.12 36.15 9.42
N ARG A 30 -12.82 36.27 9.13
CA ARG A 30 -12.31 37.07 8.00
C ARG A 30 -12.15 36.22 6.74
N LYS A 31 -13.26 35.69 6.22
CA LYS A 31 -13.28 35.06 4.89
C LYS A 31 -13.75 36.06 3.84
N THR A 32 -12.82 36.90 3.37
CA THR A 32 -12.95 37.58 2.09
C THR A 32 -12.07 36.87 1.04
N SER A 33 -12.47 36.96 -0.22
CA SER A 33 -11.91 36.26 -1.39
C SER A 33 -10.38 36.33 -1.52
N THR A 34 -9.73 37.26 -0.83
CA THR A 34 -8.28 37.42 -0.68
C THR A 34 -7.58 36.16 -0.12
N PHE A 35 -8.27 35.32 0.68
CA PHE A 35 -7.71 34.07 1.19
C PHE A 35 -7.41 33.05 0.08
N LEU A 36 -8.19 33.03 -1.00
CA LEU A 36 -7.95 32.11 -2.13
C LEU A 36 -6.69 32.51 -2.93
N VAL A 37 -6.41 33.82 -3.06
CA VAL A 37 -5.22 34.34 -3.76
C VAL A 37 -3.94 34.15 -2.93
N SER A 38 -4.04 34.30 -1.60
CA SER A 38 -2.92 34.01 -0.68
C SER A 38 -2.68 32.50 -0.53
N ALA A 39 -3.75 31.68 -0.51
CA ALA A 39 -3.63 30.23 -0.48
C ALA A 39 -3.03 29.68 -1.79
N THR A 40 -3.41 30.23 -2.94
CA THR A 40 -2.79 29.84 -4.23
C THR A 40 -1.32 30.23 -4.35
N SER A 41 -0.83 31.19 -3.56
CA SER A 41 0.60 31.55 -3.49
C SER A 41 1.35 30.72 -2.43
N SER A 42 0.76 30.52 -1.25
CA SER A 42 1.38 29.80 -0.13
C SER A 42 1.37 28.27 -0.29
N TYR A 43 0.30 27.71 -0.87
CA TYR A 43 0.17 26.29 -1.16
C TYR A 43 0.58 25.98 -2.61
N ARG A 44 1.12 26.96 -3.36
CA ARG A 44 1.48 26.79 -4.77
C ARG A 44 2.40 25.60 -4.99
N PHE A 45 3.41 25.45 -4.12
CA PHE A 45 4.35 24.34 -4.20
C PHE A 45 3.65 22.99 -3.95
N GLN A 46 2.71 22.94 -3.01
CA GLN A 46 1.93 21.74 -2.72
C GLN A 46 0.90 21.44 -3.82
N LEU A 47 0.29 22.45 -4.43
CA LEU A 47 -0.62 22.31 -5.56
C LEU A 47 0.11 21.85 -6.83
N VAL A 48 1.35 22.33 -7.05
CA VAL A 48 2.23 21.82 -8.12
C VAL A 48 2.62 20.37 -7.85
N ALA A 49 3.04 20.03 -6.62
CA ALA A 49 3.33 18.65 -6.26
C ALA A 49 2.12 17.71 -6.43
N LEU A 50 0.91 18.16 -6.07
CA LEU A 50 -0.32 17.40 -6.29
C LEU A 50 -0.67 17.26 -7.77
N ARG A 51 -0.36 18.27 -8.59
CA ARG A 51 -0.49 18.19 -10.06
C ARG A 51 0.50 17.18 -10.65
N ASP A 52 1.74 17.16 -10.17
CA ASP A 52 2.76 16.20 -10.60
C ASP A 52 2.39 14.75 -10.22
N MET A 53 1.54 14.57 -9.20
CA MET A 53 0.96 13.29 -8.79
C MET A 53 -0.39 12.96 -9.48
N ASP A 54 -0.76 13.67 -10.56
CA ASP A 54 -2.02 13.53 -11.33
C ASP A 54 -3.31 13.62 -10.48
N VAL A 55 -3.29 14.43 -9.42
CA VAL A 55 -4.45 14.63 -8.55
C VAL A 55 -5.45 15.56 -9.21
N LYS A 56 -6.69 15.07 -9.41
CA LYS A 56 -7.80 15.85 -9.99
C LYS A 56 -8.68 16.46 -8.90
N PHE A 57 -8.97 17.76 -9.03
CA PHE A 57 -9.85 18.50 -8.12
C PHE A 57 -11.22 18.74 -8.76
N LYS A 58 -12.30 18.49 -8.02
CA LYS A 58 -13.66 18.88 -8.42
C LYS A 58 -14.16 19.94 -7.44
N ILE A 59 -14.39 21.15 -7.95
CA ILE A 59 -14.93 22.27 -7.16
C ILE A 59 -16.45 22.22 -7.26
N GLU A 60 -17.14 22.01 -6.13
CA GLU A 60 -18.60 22.05 -6.07
C GLU A 60 -19.08 23.35 -5.38
N PRO A 61 -20.28 23.85 -5.73
CA PRO A 61 -20.75 25.16 -5.24
C PRO A 61 -20.97 25.23 -3.72
N LYS A 62 -21.04 24.10 -3.01
CA LYS A 62 -21.22 24.03 -1.54
C LYS A 62 -19.92 23.79 -0.76
N GLY A 63 -18.79 23.71 -1.44
CA GLY A 63 -17.50 23.45 -0.79
C GLY A 63 -16.50 22.77 -1.73
N VAL A 64 -15.25 22.72 -1.30
CA VAL A 64 -14.18 22.01 -2.03
C VAL A 64 -14.15 20.58 -1.54
N LEU A 65 -14.45 19.62 -2.42
CA LEU A 65 -14.12 18.22 -2.17
C LEU A 65 -12.59 18.09 -2.33
N LEU A 66 -11.88 17.93 -1.22
CA LEU A 66 -10.43 17.75 -1.21
C LEU A 66 -10.08 16.36 -1.76
N ALA A 67 -9.67 16.35 -3.04
CA ALA A 67 -8.90 15.34 -3.77
C ALA A 67 -9.18 13.86 -3.44
N THR A 68 -9.79 13.14 -4.38
CA THR A 68 -9.71 11.67 -4.40
C THR A 68 -8.38 11.26 -5.00
N PHE A 69 -7.42 10.84 -4.16
CA PHE A 69 -6.16 10.25 -4.61
C PHE A 69 -6.36 8.76 -4.91
N VAL A 70 -6.49 8.41 -6.18
CA VAL A 70 -6.57 7.01 -6.61
C VAL A 70 -5.20 6.60 -7.14
N VAL A 71 -4.35 6.06 -6.26
CA VAL A 71 -3.13 5.39 -6.70
C VAL A 71 -3.53 4.08 -7.34
N ARG A 72 -3.46 4.01 -8.68
CA ARG A 72 -3.45 2.74 -9.39
C ARG A 72 -1.98 2.36 -9.59
N PRO A 73 -1.47 1.33 -8.91
CA PRO A 73 -0.13 0.84 -9.17
C PRO A 73 -0.06 0.40 -10.63
N SER A 74 0.91 0.91 -11.39
CA SER A 74 1.25 0.38 -12.72
C SER A 74 1.58 -1.11 -12.67
N LEU A 75 1.92 -1.62 -11.48
CA LEU A 75 2.08 -3.04 -11.19
C LEU A 75 0.83 -3.86 -11.53
N LEU A 76 -0.38 -3.39 -11.23
CA LEU A 76 -1.61 -4.15 -11.52
C LEU A 76 -1.87 -4.23 -13.02
N GLU A 77 -1.64 -3.15 -13.76
CA GLU A 77 -1.73 -3.16 -15.23
C GLU A 77 -0.68 -4.10 -15.85
N HIS A 78 0.53 -4.10 -15.30
CA HIS A 78 1.59 -5.01 -15.73
C HIS A 78 1.20 -6.46 -15.44
N ILE A 79 0.74 -6.77 -14.22
CA ILE A 79 0.25 -8.11 -13.85
C ILE A 79 -0.85 -8.56 -14.80
N GLN A 80 -1.83 -7.71 -15.11
CA GLN A 80 -2.91 -8.04 -16.03
C GLN A 80 -2.38 -8.42 -17.43
N LYS A 81 -1.43 -7.65 -17.98
CA LYS A 81 -0.81 -7.93 -19.29
C LYS A 81 0.00 -9.23 -19.25
N SER A 82 0.78 -9.44 -18.20
CA SER A 82 1.61 -10.63 -18.03
C SER A 82 0.77 -11.89 -17.79
N GLN A 83 -0.38 -11.78 -17.10
CA GLN A 83 -1.34 -12.88 -16.94
C GLN A 83 -1.88 -13.38 -18.29
N ARG A 84 -2.10 -12.48 -19.26
CA ARG A 84 -2.55 -12.85 -20.61
C ARG A 84 -1.47 -13.56 -21.43
N THR A 85 -0.21 -13.32 -21.09
CA THR A 85 0.94 -13.95 -21.76
C THR A 85 1.27 -15.31 -21.15
N ASP A 86 0.96 -15.50 -19.87
CA ASP A 86 1.20 -16.75 -19.15
C ASP A 86 0.20 -17.85 -19.56
N LYS A 87 0.71 -18.90 -20.20
CA LYS A 87 -0.09 -20.02 -20.71
C LYS A 87 -0.82 -20.79 -19.61
N GLU A 88 -0.25 -20.90 -18.41
CA GLU A 88 -0.87 -21.64 -17.31
C GLU A 88 -2.03 -20.84 -16.72
N LEU A 89 -1.84 -19.53 -16.50
CA LEU A 89 -2.90 -18.66 -16.00
C LEU A 89 -4.03 -18.48 -17.02
N MET A 90 -3.71 -18.42 -18.32
CA MET A 90 -4.73 -18.38 -19.38
C MET A 90 -5.59 -19.65 -19.43
N LYS A 91 -5.02 -20.84 -19.16
CA LYS A 91 -5.80 -22.07 -19.03
C LYS A 91 -6.75 -22.00 -17.83
N GLU A 92 -6.33 -21.43 -16.71
CA GLU A 92 -7.22 -21.24 -15.56
C GLU A 92 -8.35 -20.25 -15.87
N ILE A 93 -8.07 -19.14 -16.57
CA ILE A 93 -9.11 -18.20 -17.03
C ILE A 93 -10.14 -18.92 -17.93
N GLN A 94 -9.69 -19.71 -18.91
CA GLN A 94 -10.62 -20.46 -19.77
C GLN A 94 -11.43 -21.51 -19.01
N ARG A 95 -10.88 -22.11 -17.95
CA ARG A 95 -11.61 -23.04 -17.08
C ARG A 95 -12.68 -22.32 -16.26
N LEU A 96 -12.37 -21.10 -15.80
CA LEU A 96 -13.35 -20.24 -15.13
C LEU A 96 -14.52 -19.91 -16.05
N GLU A 97 -14.26 -19.53 -17.30
CA GLU A 97 -15.29 -19.25 -18.29
C GLU A 97 -16.16 -20.48 -18.60
N LYS A 98 -15.60 -21.68 -18.48
CA LYS A 98 -16.32 -22.97 -18.65
C LYS A 98 -17.11 -23.41 -17.42
N GLY A 99 -17.05 -22.67 -16.30
CA GLY A 99 -17.86 -22.94 -15.12
C GLY A 99 -17.23 -23.86 -14.07
N GLU A 100 -15.91 -24.05 -14.07
CA GLU A 100 -15.19 -24.78 -13.01
C GLU A 100 -14.30 -23.87 -12.15
N PRO A 101 -14.86 -23.09 -11.22
CA PRO A 101 -14.07 -22.26 -10.32
C PRO A 101 -13.41 -23.10 -9.22
N ARG A 102 -12.18 -23.56 -9.48
CA ARG A 102 -11.30 -24.21 -8.47
C ARG A 102 -10.72 -23.23 -7.45
N GLY A 103 -11.55 -22.30 -6.95
CA GLY A 103 -11.11 -21.21 -6.06
C GLY A 103 -10.44 -20.03 -6.78
N PHE A 104 -10.38 -20.06 -8.12
CA PHE A 104 -10.02 -18.91 -8.93
C PHE A 104 -11.26 -18.04 -9.20
N GLY A 105 -11.04 -16.75 -9.41
CA GLY A 105 -12.05 -15.78 -9.82
C GLY A 105 -11.41 -14.65 -10.62
N LEU A 106 -12.25 -13.78 -11.17
CA LEU A 106 -11.83 -12.57 -11.85
C LEU A 106 -12.24 -11.36 -11.04
N CYS A 107 -11.30 -10.43 -10.84
CA CYS A 107 -11.60 -9.13 -10.26
C CYS A 107 -12.31 -8.24 -11.30
N SER A 108 -12.91 -7.13 -10.86
CA SER A 108 -13.59 -6.16 -11.74
C SER A 108 -12.69 -5.62 -12.85
N ASP A 109 -11.39 -5.56 -12.60
CA ASP A 109 -10.39 -5.08 -13.55
C ASP A 109 -9.87 -6.20 -14.49
N GLY A 110 -10.51 -7.38 -14.50
CA GLY A 110 -10.12 -8.51 -15.36
C GLY A 110 -8.80 -9.17 -14.96
N ILE A 111 -8.42 -9.04 -13.69
CA ILE A 111 -7.23 -9.69 -13.10
C ILE A 111 -7.65 -11.01 -12.47
N LEU A 112 -6.91 -12.08 -12.76
CA LEU A 112 -7.12 -13.38 -12.15
C LEU A 112 -6.73 -13.34 -10.66
N VAL A 113 -7.65 -13.78 -9.81
CA VAL A 113 -7.46 -13.90 -8.37
C VAL A 113 -7.67 -15.35 -7.93
N PHE A 114 -6.94 -15.79 -6.90
CA PHE A 114 -7.10 -17.09 -6.25
C PHE A 114 -7.44 -16.86 -4.78
N GLN A 115 -8.62 -17.30 -4.34
CA GLN A 115 -9.10 -17.13 -2.96
C GLN A 115 -8.98 -15.67 -2.43
N GLY A 116 -9.27 -14.69 -3.29
CA GLY A 116 -9.18 -13.26 -2.94
C GLY A 116 -7.78 -12.65 -3.04
N ARG A 117 -6.78 -13.39 -3.53
CA ARG A 117 -5.39 -12.92 -3.72
C ARG A 117 -5.07 -12.79 -5.20
N VAL A 118 -4.29 -11.78 -5.58
CA VAL A 118 -3.89 -11.56 -6.97
C VAL A 118 -2.90 -12.63 -7.42
N CYS A 119 -3.21 -13.31 -8.53
CA CYS A 119 -2.32 -14.31 -9.11
C CYS A 119 -1.15 -13.64 -9.82
N ILE A 120 0.08 -13.91 -9.39
CA ILE A 120 1.28 -13.37 -10.04
C ILE A 120 1.74 -14.34 -11.14
N PRO A 121 1.90 -13.89 -12.40
CA PRO A 121 2.51 -14.66 -13.49
C PRO A 121 3.93 -15.10 -13.15
N ARG A 122 4.45 -16.11 -13.84
CA ARG A 122 5.86 -16.54 -13.69
C ARG A 122 6.83 -15.59 -14.41
N ASP A 123 6.75 -14.31 -14.07
CA ASP A 123 7.66 -13.27 -14.52
C ASP A 123 8.64 -12.90 -13.40
N VAL A 124 9.92 -13.11 -13.64
CA VAL A 124 10.97 -12.90 -12.62
C VAL A 124 11.06 -11.43 -12.20
N GLY A 125 10.78 -10.50 -13.12
CA GLY A 125 10.81 -9.06 -12.83
C GLY A 125 9.67 -8.65 -11.88
N LEU A 126 8.45 -9.10 -12.16
CA LEU A 126 7.29 -8.87 -11.30
C LEU A 126 7.47 -9.49 -9.92
N ILE A 127 7.92 -10.75 -9.86
CA ILE A 127 8.16 -11.45 -8.60
C ILE A 127 9.21 -10.71 -7.78
N SER A 128 10.33 -10.31 -8.42
CA SER A 128 11.39 -9.59 -7.74
C SER A 128 10.91 -8.24 -7.19
N ALA A 129 10.12 -7.47 -7.95
CA ALA A 129 9.57 -6.20 -7.50
C ALA A 129 8.67 -6.37 -6.27
N ILE A 130 7.83 -7.42 -6.23
CA ILE A 130 6.97 -7.73 -5.09
C ILE A 130 7.78 -8.20 -3.87
N LEU A 131 8.89 -8.90 -4.08
CA LEU A 131 9.78 -9.36 -3.01
C LEU A 131 10.64 -8.22 -2.44
N GLU A 132 11.00 -7.25 -3.28
CA GLU A 132 11.87 -6.13 -2.92
C GLU A 132 11.17 -5.14 -1.98
N GLU A 133 9.90 -4.81 -2.21
CA GLU A 133 9.14 -3.86 -1.38
C GLU A 133 9.13 -4.21 0.12
N PRO A 134 8.73 -5.42 0.56
CA PRO A 134 8.72 -5.79 1.97
C PRO A 134 10.12 -6.11 2.54
N HIS A 135 11.15 -6.25 1.71
CA HIS A 135 12.49 -6.67 2.14
C HIS A 135 13.51 -5.53 2.17
N SER A 136 13.45 -4.62 1.20
CA SER A 136 14.44 -3.57 0.96
C SER A 136 13.93 -2.16 1.25
N SER A 137 12.67 -2.00 1.70
CA SER A 137 12.19 -0.69 2.16
C SER A 137 13.01 -0.22 3.36
N ALA A 138 13.19 1.10 3.51
CA ALA A 138 13.97 1.68 4.62
C ALA A 138 13.43 1.31 6.02
N TYR A 139 12.17 0.88 6.09
CA TYR A 139 11.51 0.41 7.31
C TYR A 139 11.48 -1.12 7.44
N ALA A 140 11.87 -1.86 6.40
CA ALA A 140 12.00 -3.29 6.44
C ALA A 140 13.28 -3.68 7.19
N ILE A 141 13.13 -4.20 8.39
CA ILE A 141 14.21 -4.86 9.13
C ILE A 141 14.40 -6.26 8.53
N HIS A 142 14.90 -6.33 7.29
CA HIS A 142 15.28 -7.55 6.56
C HIS A 142 14.57 -8.83 7.04
N PRO A 143 13.25 -8.93 6.80
CA PRO A 143 12.41 -9.95 7.41
C PRO A 143 12.83 -11.35 6.99
N ASP A 144 12.80 -12.29 7.93
CA ASP A 144 12.97 -13.72 7.64
C ASP A 144 11.92 -14.25 6.65
N ASN A 145 12.24 -15.37 5.99
CA ASN A 145 11.38 -16.06 5.00
C ASN A 145 9.91 -16.17 5.45
N THR A 146 9.68 -16.58 6.71
CA THR A 146 8.34 -16.76 7.27
C THR A 146 7.58 -15.45 7.37
N LYS A 147 8.26 -14.37 7.77
CA LYS A 147 7.66 -13.04 7.90
C LYS A 147 7.38 -12.46 6.52
N MET A 148 8.29 -12.61 5.57
CA MET A 148 8.06 -12.24 4.17
C MET A 148 6.85 -12.96 3.57
N TYR A 149 6.78 -14.29 3.72
CA TYR A 149 5.65 -15.06 3.22
C TYR A 149 4.34 -14.59 3.82
N ARG A 150 4.29 -14.35 5.13
CA ARG A 150 3.07 -13.89 5.79
C ARG A 150 2.59 -12.54 5.24
N THR A 151 3.49 -11.60 5.01
CA THR A 151 3.15 -10.29 4.46
C THR A 151 2.68 -10.39 3.01
N ILE A 152 3.41 -11.11 2.16
CA ILE A 152 3.10 -11.13 0.72
C ILE A 152 1.83 -11.95 0.45
N ARG A 153 1.62 -13.05 1.18
CA ARG A 153 0.48 -13.96 0.94
C ARG A 153 -0.87 -13.31 1.24
N GLU A 154 -0.91 -12.18 1.94
CA GLU A 154 -2.16 -11.48 2.24
C GLU A 154 -2.82 -10.96 0.96
N ASN A 155 -2.01 -10.50 0.01
CA ASN A 155 -2.49 -9.86 -1.22
C ASN A 155 -2.16 -10.65 -2.49
N TYR A 156 -1.10 -11.46 -2.49
CA TYR A 156 -0.56 -12.09 -3.69
C TYR A 156 -0.46 -13.62 -3.56
N TRP A 157 -0.49 -14.31 -4.70
CA TRP A 157 -0.31 -15.76 -4.79
C TRP A 157 0.35 -16.17 -6.11
N TRP A 158 1.27 -17.14 -6.06
CA TRP A 158 1.77 -17.85 -7.25
C TRP A 158 2.35 -19.22 -6.88
N SER A 159 2.49 -20.09 -7.89
CA SER A 159 3.06 -21.42 -7.68
C SER A 159 4.55 -21.33 -7.31
N GLY A 160 4.94 -21.87 -6.15
CA GLY A 160 6.35 -21.86 -5.73
C GLY A 160 6.78 -20.62 -4.93
N MET A 161 5.83 -19.78 -4.52
CA MET A 161 6.07 -18.56 -3.73
C MET A 161 7.05 -18.73 -2.56
N MET A 162 6.88 -19.78 -1.75
CA MET A 162 7.79 -20.05 -0.63
C MET A 162 9.24 -20.29 -1.06
N ARG A 163 9.44 -21.02 -2.16
CA ARG A 163 10.77 -21.34 -2.69
C ARG A 163 11.47 -20.07 -3.17
N GLU A 164 10.75 -19.22 -3.89
CA GLU A 164 11.32 -17.98 -4.44
C GLU A 164 11.62 -16.95 -3.35
N ILE A 165 10.78 -16.86 -2.31
CA ILE A 165 11.09 -16.05 -1.11
C ILE A 165 12.38 -16.54 -0.47
N ALA A 166 12.52 -17.85 -0.26
CA ALA A 166 13.71 -18.42 0.36
C ALA A 166 14.98 -18.16 -0.46
N GLU A 167 14.88 -18.27 -1.79
CA GLU A 167 15.98 -17.97 -2.71
C GLU A 167 16.35 -16.49 -2.71
N PHE A 168 15.35 -15.59 -2.66
CA PHE A 168 15.55 -14.15 -2.64
C PHE A 168 16.23 -13.68 -1.35
N VAL A 169 15.72 -14.10 -0.18
CA VAL A 169 16.36 -13.81 1.12
C VAL A 169 17.73 -14.47 1.19
N GLY A 170 17.85 -15.67 0.61
CA GLY A 170 19.11 -16.40 0.49
C GLY A 170 20.17 -15.67 -0.33
N ARG A 171 19.78 -14.75 -1.23
CA ARG A 171 20.71 -13.89 -2.00
C ARG A 171 21.07 -12.58 -1.29
N CYS A 172 20.42 -12.24 -0.18
CA CYS A 172 20.69 -11.00 0.54
C CYS A 172 21.89 -11.14 1.48
N LEU A 173 22.95 -10.36 1.23
CA LEU A 173 24.17 -10.35 2.07
C LEU A 173 23.88 -9.93 3.52
N VAL A 174 22.98 -8.97 3.75
CA VAL A 174 22.62 -8.51 5.09
C VAL A 174 21.94 -9.65 5.87
N CYS A 175 20.96 -10.32 5.27
CA CYS A 175 20.28 -11.48 5.85
C CYS A 175 21.24 -12.65 6.11
N GLN A 176 22.23 -12.87 5.24
CA GLN A 176 23.24 -13.90 5.45
C GLN A 176 24.15 -13.58 6.63
N GLN A 177 24.59 -12.33 6.77
CA GLN A 177 25.50 -11.91 7.85
C GLN A 177 24.83 -11.94 9.23
N VAL A 178 23.53 -11.61 9.31
CA VAL A 178 22.80 -11.61 10.59
C VAL A 178 22.33 -13.01 11.01
N LYS A 179 22.31 -13.99 10.09
CA LYS A 179 22.00 -15.38 10.44
C LYS A 179 23.17 -15.97 11.22
N ALA A 180 23.11 -15.85 12.54
CA ALA A 180 24.00 -16.57 13.43
C ALA A 180 23.86 -18.08 13.18
N GLU A 181 24.99 -18.77 13.11
CA GLU A 181 25.05 -20.21 13.01
C GLU A 181 24.52 -20.79 14.33
N HIS A 182 23.31 -21.35 14.32
CA HIS A 182 22.71 -22.02 15.49
C HIS A 182 23.29 -23.45 15.64
N GLN A 183 24.62 -23.59 15.60
CA GLN A 183 25.28 -24.81 16.04
C GLN A 183 25.05 -24.94 17.54
N GLN A 184 24.56 -26.10 17.99
CA GLN A 184 24.54 -26.36 19.43
C GLN A 184 25.98 -26.31 19.94
N PRO A 185 26.26 -25.64 21.08
CA PRO A 185 27.59 -25.73 21.67
C PRO A 185 27.89 -27.22 21.88
N ALA A 186 29.04 -27.67 21.38
CA ALA A 186 29.52 -29.02 21.63
C ALA A 186 29.55 -29.21 23.16
N GLY A 187 28.64 -30.04 23.66
CA GLY A 187 28.48 -30.27 25.10
C GLY A 187 29.76 -30.86 25.70
N LEU A 188 30.12 -30.36 26.89
CA LEU A 188 31.06 -30.95 27.83
C LEU A 188 30.33 -31.91 28.76
#